data_AF-A0A6J1M8B3-F1
#
_entry.id   AF-A0A6J1M8B3-F1
#
_cell.length_a   1.000
_cell.length_b   1.000
_cell.length_c   1.000
_cell.angle_alpha   90.00
_cell.angle_beta   90.00
_cell.angle_gamma   90.00
#
_symmetry.space_group_name_H-M   'P 1'
#
loop_
_entity.id
_entity.type
_entity.pdbx_description
1 polymer ?
#
loop_
_entity_poly.entity_id
_entity_poly.type
_entity_poly.pdbx_seq_one_letter_code
_entity_poly.pdbx_strand_id
1 'polypeptide(L)'
;MPPPSSSKGNPMSLDADSLAGSSKSTRRQRQKEKHLKRLENTQHTLFTKHFSNYRLPVSVASEDFNMVQLSRYDSITDRERHPPLFVIPDQNSQWARLKMISCPCHGCSSTLDPNGWLSHYLNVHIRRLGVPFVDVPFPVEKQTLRASCKVSCLDYDVNTLLGVYGYQRLGLNPLKCQRNTLLPKEYRKYSQHGVLLLFACRTRHGLLWHRKQMDDVIAIWVVTPMQGVTVSLRCVVQPARSTRYYSKRLQSRLLPTSGVKATPCRDFIKTDCNVVVISCQDLLQMPQSEDQQVLNVELHVMGEQRN
;
A
#
# COMPACT_ATOMS: atom_id res chain seq x y z
N MET A 1 3.62 -46.38 86.79
CA MET A 1 4.74 -46.18 87.74
C MET A 1 5.97 -46.82 87.12
N PRO A 2 7.20 -46.26 87.23
CA PRO A 2 7.64 -45.16 88.10
C PRO A 2 7.67 -43.76 87.41
N PRO A 3 8.24 -42.71 88.06
CA PRO A 3 8.45 -41.34 87.55
C PRO A 3 9.97 -41.01 87.42
N PRO A 4 10.53 -39.85 87.87
CA PRO A 4 10.51 -38.47 87.33
C PRO A 4 11.92 -37.89 86.99
N SER A 5 11.99 -36.58 86.67
CA SER A 5 13.14 -35.65 86.94
C SER A 5 14.46 -35.89 86.14
N SER A 6 15.49 -35.03 86.07
CA SER A 6 15.78 -33.64 86.52
C SER A 6 16.94 -33.09 85.66
N SER A 7 16.84 -31.92 85.01
CA SER A 7 17.25 -30.56 85.45
C SER A 7 18.76 -30.21 85.39
N LYS A 8 19.05 -28.97 84.93
CA LYS A 8 20.32 -28.19 85.00
C LYS A 8 21.41 -28.56 83.95
N GLY A 9 22.15 -27.59 83.40
CA GLY A 9 22.00 -26.13 83.55
C GLY A 9 22.95 -25.23 82.74
N ASN A 10 22.55 -23.96 82.62
CA ASN A 10 23.36 -22.75 82.34
C ASN A 10 23.89 -22.17 83.70
N PRO A 11 24.72 -21.09 83.82
CA PRO A 11 25.14 -20.00 82.89
C PRO A 11 26.64 -20.10 82.52
N MET A 12 27.39 -19.12 81.94
CA MET A 12 27.25 -17.67 81.65
C MET A 12 27.66 -17.39 80.16
N SER A 13 27.58 -16.19 79.52
CA SER A 13 27.91 -14.78 79.84
C SER A 13 29.43 -14.52 79.95
N LEU A 14 30.02 -13.44 79.44
CA LEU A 14 29.61 -12.12 78.88
C LEU A 14 30.32 -11.96 77.48
N ASP A 15 30.11 -11.02 76.55
CA ASP A 15 29.20 -9.87 76.29
C ASP A 15 29.47 -9.36 74.82
N ALA A 16 28.85 -8.35 74.19
CA ALA A 16 27.71 -7.43 74.42
C ALA A 16 27.17 -6.92 73.05
N ASP A 17 26.29 -5.90 73.06
CA ASP A 17 25.93 -4.88 72.04
C ASP A 17 26.30 -5.11 70.54
N SER A 18 25.38 -5.00 69.56
CA SER A 18 24.44 -3.87 69.40
C SER A 18 23.23 -4.16 68.49
N LEU A 19 22.10 -3.49 68.79
CA LEU A 19 21.03 -3.03 67.86
C LEU A 19 20.26 -4.06 66.97
N ALA A 20 18.93 -4.06 67.12
CA ALA A 20 17.99 -4.79 66.26
C ALA A 20 17.42 -3.93 65.11
N GLY A 21 17.23 -4.49 63.91
CA GLY A 21 16.50 -3.81 62.83
C GLY A 21 16.35 -4.53 61.48
N SER A 22 15.34 -4.11 60.70
CA SER A 22 15.17 -4.35 59.24
C SER A 22 14.53 -5.67 58.70
N SER A 23 13.68 -6.38 59.45
CA SER A 23 12.76 -7.37 58.85
C SER A 23 11.43 -6.79 58.32
N LYS A 24 11.12 -5.52 58.63
CA LYS A 24 9.86 -4.84 58.25
C LYS A 24 9.94 -4.04 56.93
N SER A 25 11.14 -3.78 56.42
CA SER A 25 11.41 -2.94 55.24
C SER A 25 10.97 -3.62 53.93
N THR A 26 11.55 -4.79 53.64
CA THR A 26 11.30 -5.57 52.41
C THR A 26 9.84 -5.95 52.20
N ARG A 27 9.08 -6.24 53.28
CA ARG A 27 7.64 -6.54 53.19
C ARG A 27 6.81 -5.32 52.79
N ARG A 28 7.12 -4.12 53.32
CA ARG A 28 6.50 -2.85 52.88
C ARG A 28 6.90 -2.47 51.46
N GLN A 29 8.14 -2.73 51.06
CA GLN A 29 8.63 -2.43 49.71
C GLN A 29 7.91 -3.27 48.63
N ARG A 30 7.83 -4.60 48.83
CA ARG A 30 7.03 -5.49 47.97
C ARG A 30 5.54 -5.14 47.94
N GLN A 31 4.99 -4.59 49.02
CA GLN A 31 3.61 -4.08 49.03
C GLN A 31 3.47 -2.79 48.19
N LYS A 32 4.42 -1.85 48.24
CA LYS A 32 4.43 -0.67 47.37
C LYS A 32 4.55 -1.05 45.89
N GLU A 33 5.45 -1.96 45.52
CA GLU A 33 5.58 -2.45 44.14
C GLU A 33 4.27 -3.09 43.63
N LYS A 34 3.64 -3.93 44.46
CA LYS A 34 2.37 -4.58 44.12
C LYS A 34 1.18 -3.60 44.10
N HIS A 35 1.30 -2.44 44.73
CA HIS A 35 0.32 -1.34 44.62
C HIS A 35 0.56 -0.50 43.36
N LEU A 36 1.82 -0.19 43.01
CA LEU A 36 2.19 0.54 41.79
C LEU A 36 1.78 -0.24 40.53
N LYS A 37 2.11 -1.54 40.43
CA LYS A 37 1.64 -2.40 39.33
C LYS A 37 0.11 -2.55 39.26
N ARG A 38 -0.61 -2.33 40.36
CA ARG A 38 -2.08 -2.24 40.34
C ARG A 38 -2.54 -0.88 39.80
N LEU A 39 -1.93 0.21 40.21
CA LEU A 39 -2.21 1.56 39.68
C LEU A 39 -1.98 1.64 38.16
N GLU A 40 -0.85 1.13 37.66
CA GLU A 40 -0.55 1.05 36.22
C GLU A 40 -1.65 0.27 35.48
N ASN A 41 -1.96 -0.96 35.92
CA ASN A 41 -3.00 -1.79 35.30
C ASN A 41 -4.41 -1.16 35.39
N THR A 42 -4.71 -0.40 36.45
CA THR A 42 -5.99 0.31 36.59
C THR A 42 -6.05 1.54 35.69
N GLN A 43 -4.97 2.32 35.55
CA GLN A 43 -4.89 3.36 34.53
C GLN A 43 -5.06 2.77 33.13
N HIS A 44 -4.37 1.67 32.82
CA HIS A 44 -4.41 1.06 31.50
C HIS A 44 -5.79 0.49 31.13
N THR A 45 -6.55 -0.04 32.12
CA THR A 45 -7.93 -0.54 31.92
C THR A 45 -9.00 0.55 31.95
N LEU A 46 -8.76 1.68 32.63
CA LEU A 46 -9.58 2.88 32.48
C LEU A 46 -9.39 3.49 31.08
N PHE A 47 -8.14 3.63 30.63
CA PHE A 47 -7.82 4.18 29.31
C PHE A 47 -8.47 3.37 28.18
N THR A 48 -8.38 2.03 28.20
CA THR A 48 -9.03 1.19 27.17
C THR A 48 -10.56 1.21 27.22
N LYS A 49 -11.18 1.41 28.39
CA LYS A 49 -12.66 1.56 28.50
C LYS A 49 -13.21 2.84 27.86
N HIS A 50 -12.39 3.88 27.70
CA HIS A 50 -12.84 5.11 27.03
C HIS A 50 -12.95 4.98 25.49
N PHE A 51 -12.31 3.98 24.88
CA PHE A 51 -12.32 3.80 23.42
C PHE A 51 -13.35 2.78 22.89
N SER A 52 -14.13 2.12 23.75
CA SER A 52 -15.07 1.05 23.37
C SER A 52 -16.56 1.41 23.44
N ASN A 53 -16.92 2.70 23.59
CA ASN A 53 -18.30 3.15 23.80
C ASN A 53 -18.80 4.12 22.72
N TYR A 54 -18.73 3.71 21.45
CA TYR A 54 -19.43 4.42 20.38
C TYR A 54 -20.92 4.07 20.40
N ARG A 55 -21.71 4.82 21.19
CA ARG A 55 -23.18 4.75 21.13
C ARG A 55 -23.63 5.22 19.75
N LEU A 56 -24.26 4.34 18.97
CA LEU A 56 -24.95 4.74 17.75
C LEU A 56 -26.14 5.66 18.11
N PRO A 57 -26.31 6.83 17.47
CA PRO A 57 -27.49 7.66 17.67
C PRO A 57 -28.72 6.94 17.11
N VAL A 58 -29.79 6.89 17.90
CA VAL A 58 -31.08 6.32 17.48
C VAL A 58 -31.76 7.29 16.50
N SER A 59 -32.30 6.78 15.40
CA SER A 59 -33.04 7.57 14.42
C SER A 59 -34.38 8.03 15.01
N VAL A 60 -34.49 9.34 15.29
CA VAL A 60 -35.78 10.00 15.52
C VAL A 60 -36.42 10.26 14.16
N ALA A 61 -37.71 9.94 14.02
CA ALA A 61 -38.47 10.33 12.83
C ALA A 61 -38.80 11.83 12.92
N SER A 62 -38.46 12.59 11.88
CA SER A 62 -38.97 13.94 11.67
C SER A 62 -39.64 13.97 10.30
N GLU A 63 -40.91 14.35 10.30
CA GLU A 63 -41.54 14.89 9.11
C GLU A 63 -40.95 16.29 8.87
N ASP A 64 -40.65 16.63 7.61
CA ASP A 64 -40.85 17.97 7.05
C ASP A 64 -40.49 17.99 5.55
N PHE A 65 -41.36 18.58 4.73
CA PHE A 65 -41.12 18.74 3.30
C PHE A 65 -40.36 20.03 3.02
N ASN A 66 -39.10 19.94 2.57
CA ASN A 66 -38.40 21.06 1.97
C ASN A 66 -37.73 20.66 0.65
N MET A 67 -38.08 21.35 -0.43
CA MET A 67 -37.57 21.08 -1.78
C MET A 67 -36.14 21.59 -1.94
N VAL A 68 -35.23 20.70 -2.36
CA VAL A 68 -33.83 21.07 -2.66
C VAL A 68 -33.75 21.69 -4.05
N GLN A 69 -33.73 23.03 -4.11
CA GLN A 69 -33.50 23.77 -5.34
C GLN A 69 -31.99 23.81 -5.65
N LEU A 70 -31.59 23.19 -6.77
CA LEU A 70 -30.17 23.08 -7.17
C LEU A 70 -29.69 24.35 -7.89
N SER A 71 -29.19 25.32 -7.12
CA SER A 71 -28.35 26.40 -7.66
C SER A 71 -27.02 25.84 -8.19
N ARG A 72 -26.49 26.44 -9.25
CA ARG A 72 -25.14 26.15 -9.77
C ARG A 72 -24.15 27.02 -9.00
N TYR A 73 -23.12 26.41 -8.42
CA TYR A 73 -22.03 27.13 -7.77
C TYR A 73 -20.89 27.39 -8.75
N ASP A 74 -20.73 28.65 -9.14
CA ASP A 74 -19.48 29.18 -9.66
C ASP A 74 -18.62 29.73 -8.49
N SER A 75 -17.31 29.79 -8.71
CA SER A 75 -16.26 30.14 -7.72
C SER A 75 -15.94 29.09 -6.64
N ILE A 76 -14.73 29.20 -6.07
CA ILE A 76 -14.10 28.20 -5.19
C ILE A 76 -14.22 28.57 -3.69
N THR A 77 -14.65 29.80 -3.39
CA THR A 77 -14.58 30.43 -2.07
C THR A 77 -15.68 30.02 -1.08
N ASP A 78 -16.83 29.52 -1.53
CA ASP A 78 -17.98 29.21 -0.65
C ASP A 78 -17.88 27.90 0.16
N ARG A 79 -16.69 27.28 0.21
CA ARG A 79 -16.46 25.97 0.83
C ARG A 79 -16.64 25.91 2.35
N GLU A 80 -16.73 27.04 3.04
CA GLU A 80 -16.69 27.09 4.51
C GLU A 80 -18.07 27.09 5.19
N ARG A 81 -19.17 27.29 4.45
CA ARG A 81 -20.51 27.53 5.05
C ARG A 81 -21.49 26.36 5.04
N HIS A 82 -21.13 25.21 4.47
CA HIS A 82 -21.97 24.02 4.46
C HIS A 82 -21.21 22.77 4.91
N PRO A 83 -21.78 21.92 5.80
CA PRO A 83 -21.16 20.67 6.17
C PRO A 83 -21.10 19.74 4.95
N PRO A 84 -19.95 19.12 4.64
CA PRO A 84 -19.84 18.24 3.49
C PRO A 84 -20.69 16.99 3.71
N LEU A 85 -21.64 16.71 2.79
CA LEU A 85 -22.58 15.59 2.86
C LEU A 85 -21.92 14.21 2.94
N PHE A 86 -20.61 14.11 2.70
CA PHE A 86 -19.79 12.99 3.12
C PHE A 86 -18.52 13.51 3.78
N VAL A 87 -18.16 12.90 4.91
CA VAL A 87 -16.86 13.12 5.54
C VAL A 87 -15.78 12.61 4.59
N ILE A 88 -15.14 13.54 3.87
CA ILE A 88 -13.78 13.33 3.39
C ILE A 88 -12.97 13.04 4.65
N PRO A 89 -12.37 11.85 4.82
CA PRO A 89 -11.59 11.57 6.01
C PRO A 89 -10.45 12.58 6.04
N ASP A 90 -10.42 13.40 7.09
CA ASP A 90 -9.49 14.53 7.20
C ASP A 90 -8.07 14.04 6.87
N GLN A 91 -7.45 14.65 5.87
CA GLN A 91 -6.11 14.27 5.40
C GLN A 91 -5.03 14.57 6.45
N ASN A 92 -5.39 15.26 7.54
CA ASN A 92 -4.58 15.43 8.73
C ASN A 92 -4.71 14.28 9.75
N SER A 93 -5.76 13.46 9.65
CA SER A 93 -5.90 12.24 10.44
C SER A 93 -4.76 11.26 10.14
N GLN A 94 -4.02 10.87 11.17
CA GLN A 94 -2.95 9.87 11.07
C GLN A 94 -3.48 8.54 10.50
N TRP A 95 -4.72 8.17 10.84
CA TRP A 95 -5.38 6.96 10.32
C TRP A 95 -5.77 7.04 8.84
N ALA A 96 -6.03 8.24 8.31
CA ALA A 96 -6.22 8.45 6.87
C ALA A 96 -4.87 8.37 6.14
N ARG A 97 -3.82 9.00 6.69
CA ARG A 97 -2.46 8.98 6.13
C ARG A 97 -1.89 7.57 5.98
N LEU A 98 -2.19 6.66 6.91
CA LEU A 98 -1.79 5.24 6.84
C LEU A 98 -2.39 4.47 5.64
N LYS A 99 -3.48 4.95 5.04
CA LYS A 99 -4.17 4.30 3.89
C LYS A 99 -3.87 4.95 2.55
N MET A 100 -3.21 6.11 2.54
CA MET A 100 -2.81 6.78 1.31
C MET A 100 -1.65 6.05 0.62
N ILE A 101 -1.55 6.22 -0.69
CA ILE A 101 -0.48 5.74 -1.56
C ILE A 101 0.31 6.91 -2.16
N SER A 102 1.59 6.69 -2.45
CA SER A 102 2.41 7.63 -3.23
C SER A 102 2.10 7.48 -4.73
N CYS A 103 1.98 8.59 -5.48
CA CYS A 103 1.82 8.50 -6.93
C CYS A 103 3.08 7.90 -7.60
N PRO A 104 2.96 6.88 -8.48
CA PRO A 104 4.11 6.22 -9.11
C PRO A 104 4.62 6.95 -10.36
N CYS A 105 3.90 7.97 -10.85
CA CYS A 105 4.29 8.71 -12.04
C CYS A 105 5.55 9.54 -11.75
N HIS A 106 6.57 9.42 -12.62
CA HIS A 106 7.85 10.10 -12.43
C HIS A 106 7.67 11.63 -12.27
N GLY A 107 8.39 12.20 -11.31
CA GLY A 107 8.29 13.63 -10.99
C GLY A 107 6.91 14.04 -10.45
N CYS A 108 6.25 13.16 -9.69
CA CYS A 108 5.06 13.46 -8.89
C CYS A 108 5.31 13.15 -7.40
N SER A 109 4.95 14.08 -6.53
CA SER A 109 5.08 13.95 -5.06
C SER A 109 3.73 13.79 -4.34
N SER A 110 2.62 13.73 -5.09
CA SER A 110 1.28 13.64 -4.52
C SER A 110 1.06 12.31 -3.79
N THR A 111 0.57 12.41 -2.55
CA THR A 111 0.00 11.30 -1.79
C THR A 111 -1.52 11.33 -1.95
N LEU A 112 -2.14 10.17 -2.14
CA LEU A 112 -3.49 10.05 -2.68
C LEU A 112 -4.24 8.89 -2.00
N ASP A 113 -5.57 8.99 -1.94
CA ASP A 113 -6.40 7.82 -1.69
C ASP A 113 -6.31 6.82 -2.87
N PRO A 114 -6.21 5.50 -2.62
CA PRO A 114 -6.22 4.45 -3.65
C PRO A 114 -7.27 4.61 -4.75
N ASN A 115 -8.51 4.95 -4.38
CA ASN A 115 -9.64 5.11 -5.31
C ASN A 115 -9.56 6.45 -6.05
N GLY A 116 -8.94 7.46 -5.43
CA GLY A 116 -8.66 8.77 -6.02
C GLY A 116 -7.58 8.77 -7.09
N TRP A 117 -6.71 7.76 -7.12
CA TRP A 117 -5.55 7.69 -8.02
C TRP A 117 -5.91 7.92 -9.50
N LEU A 118 -6.95 7.25 -10.00
CA LEU A 118 -7.36 7.37 -11.41
C LEU A 118 -7.84 8.79 -11.75
N SER A 119 -8.49 9.49 -10.81
CA SER A 119 -8.89 10.89 -11.01
C SER A 119 -7.66 11.81 -11.11
N HIS A 120 -6.68 11.61 -10.23
CA HIS A 120 -5.41 12.34 -10.30
C HIS A 120 -4.68 12.06 -11.62
N TYR A 121 -4.65 10.80 -12.09
CA TYR A 121 -4.05 10.43 -13.36
C TYR A 121 -4.68 11.17 -14.56
N LEU A 122 -6.01 11.11 -14.66
CA LEU A 122 -6.78 11.72 -15.75
C LEU A 122 -6.69 13.26 -15.76
N ASN A 123 -6.58 13.90 -14.60
CA ASN A 123 -6.50 15.36 -14.50
C ASN A 123 -5.07 15.92 -14.61
N VAL A 124 -4.05 15.19 -14.12
CA VAL A 124 -2.67 15.71 -13.96
C VAL A 124 -1.67 15.05 -14.91
N HIS A 125 -1.80 13.74 -15.16
CA HIS A 125 -0.75 12.96 -15.82
C HIS A 125 -1.02 12.64 -17.29
N ILE A 126 -2.26 12.40 -17.71
CA ILE A 126 -2.57 11.98 -19.09
C ILE A 126 -2.00 12.94 -20.16
N ARG A 127 -2.08 14.26 -19.92
CA ARG A 127 -1.53 15.29 -20.82
C ARG A 127 -0.01 15.46 -20.73
N ARG A 128 0.58 15.18 -19.57
CA ARG A 128 2.04 15.33 -19.32
C ARG A 128 2.84 14.12 -19.80
N LEU A 129 2.26 12.92 -19.69
CA LEU A 129 2.93 11.66 -20.04
C LEU A 129 2.54 11.13 -21.43
N GLY A 130 1.45 11.61 -22.02
CA GLY A 130 0.94 11.16 -23.33
C GLY A 130 0.35 9.73 -23.34
N VAL A 131 0.47 8.99 -22.24
CA VAL A 131 -0.04 7.62 -22.10
C VAL A 131 -1.57 7.63 -21.95
N PRO A 132 -2.34 7.06 -22.89
CA PRO A 132 -3.79 7.05 -22.82
C PRO A 132 -4.29 6.12 -21.70
N PHE A 133 -5.46 6.44 -21.15
CA PHE A 133 -6.25 5.50 -20.37
C PHE A 133 -7.02 4.57 -21.32
N VAL A 134 -6.99 3.27 -21.05
CA VAL A 134 -7.67 2.24 -21.84
C VAL A 134 -8.77 1.58 -21.02
N ASP A 135 -10.00 1.65 -21.51
CA ASP A 135 -11.15 0.87 -21.04
C ASP A 135 -11.03 -0.57 -21.53
N VAL A 136 -11.07 -1.54 -20.62
CA VAL A 136 -10.95 -2.96 -20.97
C VAL A 136 -12.33 -3.63 -20.89
N PRO A 137 -12.87 -4.14 -22.02
CA PRO A 137 -14.16 -4.82 -22.02
C PRO A 137 -14.18 -6.06 -21.11
N PHE A 138 -15.27 -6.23 -20.38
CA PHE A 138 -15.53 -7.46 -19.61
C PHE A 138 -15.93 -8.62 -20.55
N PRO A 139 -15.48 -9.87 -20.32
CA PRO A 139 -14.55 -10.32 -19.28
C PRO A 139 -13.09 -9.98 -19.59
N VAL A 140 -12.35 -9.51 -18.58
CA VAL A 140 -10.97 -9.01 -18.71
C VAL A 140 -10.00 -10.13 -19.13
N GLU A 141 -10.28 -11.36 -18.73
CA GLU A 141 -9.47 -12.55 -18.98
C GLU A 141 -9.47 -12.98 -20.46
N LYS A 142 -10.40 -12.46 -21.26
CA LYS A 142 -10.44 -12.66 -22.72
C LYS A 142 -9.76 -11.54 -23.50
N GLN A 143 -9.31 -10.48 -22.83
CA GLN A 143 -8.66 -9.33 -23.48
C GLN A 143 -7.13 -9.44 -23.43
N THR A 144 -6.48 -8.94 -24.47
CA THR A 144 -5.02 -8.77 -24.52
C THR A 144 -4.70 -7.29 -24.43
N LEU A 145 -4.15 -6.86 -23.30
CA LEU A 145 -3.77 -5.47 -23.08
C LEU A 145 -2.45 -5.21 -23.78
N ARG A 146 -2.37 -4.16 -24.60
CA ARG A 146 -1.20 -3.86 -25.44
C ARG A 146 -0.58 -2.51 -25.07
N ALA A 147 0.75 -2.47 -25.06
CA ALA A 147 1.56 -1.25 -25.08
C ALA A 147 2.73 -1.44 -26.05
N SER A 148 3.34 -0.34 -26.48
CA SER A 148 4.63 -0.34 -27.17
C SER A 148 5.55 0.71 -26.56
N CYS A 149 6.86 0.45 -26.62
CA CYS A 149 7.88 1.29 -26.00
C CYS A 149 9.11 1.34 -26.91
N LYS A 150 9.64 2.54 -27.17
CA LYS A 150 10.98 2.72 -27.75
C LYS A 150 12.03 2.58 -26.65
N VAL A 151 13.02 1.72 -26.84
CA VAL A 151 14.13 1.53 -25.88
C VAL A 151 14.91 2.83 -25.65
N SER A 152 15.08 3.64 -26.70
CA SER A 152 15.71 4.96 -26.66
C SER A 152 14.92 6.02 -25.88
N CYS A 153 13.65 5.76 -25.53
CA CYS A 153 12.81 6.64 -24.70
C CYS A 153 12.71 6.17 -23.23
N LEU A 154 13.54 5.21 -22.81
CA LEU A 154 13.64 4.78 -21.42
C LEU A 154 14.83 5.44 -20.73
N ASP A 155 14.54 6.48 -19.94
CA ASP A 155 15.50 7.11 -19.04
C ASP A 155 16.10 6.12 -18.04
N TYR A 156 17.36 6.35 -17.66
CA TYR A 156 18.12 5.44 -16.83
C TYR A 156 17.67 5.48 -15.35
N ASP A 157 17.35 4.30 -14.81
CA ASP A 157 16.83 4.05 -13.44
C ASP A 157 15.48 4.73 -13.13
N VAL A 158 14.76 5.17 -14.17
CA VAL A 158 13.46 5.84 -14.09
C VAL A 158 12.31 4.86 -14.33
N ASN A 159 11.27 4.94 -13.49
CA ASN A 159 10.04 4.17 -13.66
C ASN A 159 9.11 4.85 -14.68
N THR A 160 9.28 4.52 -15.96
CA THR A 160 8.45 5.02 -17.07
C THR A 160 7.14 4.24 -17.17
N LEU A 161 6.02 4.95 -17.12
CA LEU A 161 4.69 4.37 -17.33
C LEU A 161 4.46 4.11 -18.82
N LEU A 162 4.00 2.91 -19.19
CA LEU A 162 3.70 2.53 -20.58
C LEU A 162 2.20 2.42 -20.89
N GLY A 163 1.38 2.15 -19.89
CA GLY A 163 -0.06 1.93 -20.10
C GLY A 163 -0.87 1.95 -18.81
N VAL A 164 -2.10 2.46 -18.89
CA VAL A 164 -3.09 2.49 -17.79
C VAL A 164 -4.37 1.83 -18.28
N TYR A 165 -4.71 0.68 -17.70
CA TYR A 165 -5.84 -0.14 -18.11
C TYR A 165 -6.86 -0.20 -16.98
N GLY A 166 -8.05 0.38 -17.18
CA GLY A 166 -9.18 0.25 -16.25
C GLY A 166 -10.12 -0.86 -16.70
N TYR A 167 -10.43 -1.80 -15.81
CA TYR A 167 -11.22 -2.99 -16.15
C TYR A 167 -12.28 -3.29 -15.08
N GLN A 168 -13.43 -3.80 -15.51
CA GLN A 168 -14.49 -4.19 -14.57
C GLN A 168 -14.17 -5.54 -13.92
N ARG A 169 -13.96 -5.54 -12.60
CA ARG A 169 -13.73 -6.75 -11.80
C ARG A 169 -14.96 -7.66 -11.76
N LEU A 170 -14.73 -8.98 -11.78
CA LEU A 170 -15.76 -10.01 -11.60
C LEU A 170 -16.42 -9.90 -10.21
N GLY A 171 -17.71 -10.19 -10.13
CA GLY A 171 -18.48 -10.25 -8.87
C GLY A 171 -18.82 -8.89 -8.21
N LEU A 172 -18.21 -7.78 -8.66
CA LEU A 172 -18.61 -6.44 -8.24
C LEU A 172 -19.72 -5.90 -9.17
N ASN A 173 -20.87 -5.56 -8.59
CA ASN A 173 -22.00 -4.97 -9.31
C ASN A 173 -21.87 -3.43 -9.37
N PRO A 174 -21.66 -2.80 -10.54
CA PRO A 174 -21.44 -1.35 -10.65
C PRO A 174 -22.60 -0.47 -10.16
N LEU A 175 -23.81 -1.03 -10.02
CA LEU A 175 -24.98 -0.34 -9.47
C LEU A 175 -24.98 -0.30 -7.94
N LYS A 176 -24.30 -1.27 -7.29
CA LYS A 176 -24.16 -1.36 -5.83
C LYS A 176 -22.81 -0.88 -5.30
N CYS A 177 -21.81 -0.71 -6.18
CA CYS A 177 -20.50 -0.17 -5.81
C CYS A 177 -20.60 1.29 -5.36
N GLN A 178 -19.87 1.66 -4.31
CA GLN A 178 -19.79 3.06 -3.86
C GLN A 178 -19.11 3.89 -4.96
N ARG A 179 -19.84 4.88 -5.50
CA ARG A 179 -19.34 5.72 -6.59
C ARG A 179 -18.37 6.75 -6.04
N ASN A 180 -17.12 6.71 -6.52
CA ASN A 180 -16.15 7.74 -6.25
C ASN A 180 -16.56 9.01 -7.02
N THR A 181 -17.06 10.00 -6.29
CA THR A 181 -17.51 11.29 -6.84
C THR A 181 -16.38 12.12 -7.42
N LEU A 182 -15.13 11.86 -7.00
CA LEU A 182 -13.91 12.50 -7.53
C LEU A 182 -13.60 12.08 -8.98
N LEU A 183 -14.18 10.99 -9.49
CA LEU A 183 -14.03 10.60 -10.89
C LEU A 183 -15.05 11.35 -11.78
N PRO A 184 -14.64 11.80 -12.99
CA PRO A 184 -15.57 12.31 -14.00
C PRO A 184 -16.62 11.26 -14.36
N LYS A 185 -17.79 11.70 -14.85
CA LYS A 185 -19.01 10.89 -14.90
C LYS A 185 -18.81 9.56 -15.64
N GLU A 186 -18.09 9.54 -16.76
CA GLU A 186 -17.81 8.34 -17.55
C GLU A 186 -16.86 7.34 -16.84
N TYR A 187 -15.92 7.81 -16.01
CA TYR A 187 -14.96 6.95 -15.30
C TYR A 187 -15.48 6.42 -13.96
N ARG A 188 -16.67 6.85 -13.50
CA ARG A 188 -17.24 6.36 -12.22
C ARG A 188 -17.48 4.85 -12.18
N LYS A 189 -17.55 4.17 -13.34
CA LYS A 189 -17.57 2.70 -13.42
C LYS A 189 -16.26 2.01 -12.97
N TYR A 190 -15.18 2.74 -12.68
CA TYR A 190 -13.95 2.19 -12.11
C TYR A 190 -13.80 2.42 -10.60
N SER A 191 -14.75 3.07 -9.94
CA SER A 191 -14.65 3.54 -8.54
C SER A 191 -14.24 2.47 -7.51
N GLN A 192 -14.62 1.21 -7.73
CA GLN A 192 -14.22 0.04 -6.92
C GLN A 192 -13.67 -1.10 -7.79
N HIS A 193 -13.43 -0.83 -9.08
CA HIS A 193 -12.94 -1.83 -10.03
C HIS A 193 -11.46 -1.59 -10.32
N GLY A 194 -10.85 -2.47 -11.13
CA GLY A 194 -9.40 -2.58 -11.18
C GLY A 194 -8.76 -1.56 -12.12
N VAL A 195 -7.58 -1.10 -11.74
CA VAL A 195 -6.65 -0.38 -12.60
C VAL A 195 -5.32 -1.12 -12.60
N LEU A 196 -4.77 -1.37 -13.79
CA LEU A 196 -3.45 -1.95 -13.99
C LEU A 196 -2.54 -0.90 -14.62
N LEU A 197 -1.35 -0.75 -14.04
CA LEU A 197 -0.31 0.17 -14.48
C LEU A 197 0.87 -0.67 -14.99
N LEU A 198 1.16 -0.57 -16.28
CA LEU A 198 2.34 -1.20 -16.87
C LEU A 198 3.51 -0.23 -16.81
N PHE A 199 4.61 -0.64 -16.19
CA PHE A 199 5.84 0.14 -16.09
C PHE A 199 7.00 -0.55 -16.79
N ALA A 200 7.92 0.27 -17.31
CA ALA A 200 9.23 -0.13 -17.78
C ALA A 200 10.32 0.81 -17.26
N CYS A 201 11.56 0.33 -17.28
CA CYS A 201 12.75 1.07 -16.88
C CYS A 201 13.96 0.50 -17.60
N ARG A 202 14.90 1.35 -18.03
CA ARG A 202 16.26 0.94 -18.39
C ARG A 202 17.16 1.13 -17.18
N THR A 203 17.96 0.14 -16.81
CA THR A 203 18.92 0.27 -15.69
C THR A 203 20.07 -0.73 -15.85
N ARG A 204 21.00 -0.81 -14.89
CA ARG A 204 22.02 -1.88 -14.85
C ARG A 204 21.69 -2.97 -13.85
N HIS A 205 21.93 -4.21 -14.25
CA HIS A 205 21.80 -5.37 -13.40
C HIS A 205 22.88 -6.39 -13.74
N GLY A 206 23.71 -6.75 -12.76
CA GLY A 206 24.41 -8.03 -12.81
C GLY A 206 23.38 -9.15 -12.74
N LEU A 207 23.06 -9.77 -13.88
CA LEU A 207 22.21 -10.95 -13.95
C LEU A 207 22.77 -12.02 -13.01
N LEU A 208 21.92 -12.77 -12.31
CA LEU A 208 22.34 -13.74 -11.27
C LEU A 208 23.37 -14.80 -11.76
N TRP A 209 23.41 -14.99 -13.08
CA TRP A 209 24.25 -15.91 -13.84
C TRP A 209 25.61 -15.31 -14.25
N HIS A 210 25.80 -13.98 -14.14
CA HIS A 210 27.01 -13.24 -14.52
C HIS A 210 27.48 -12.34 -13.37
N ARG A 211 28.01 -12.96 -12.31
CA ARG A 211 28.46 -12.30 -11.06
C ARG A 211 29.64 -11.31 -11.18
N LYS A 212 30.07 -10.95 -12.40
CA LYS A 212 31.23 -10.06 -12.65
C LYS A 212 30.98 -8.94 -13.66
N GLN A 213 29.89 -8.96 -14.42
CA GLN A 213 29.52 -7.88 -15.34
C GLN A 213 28.15 -7.32 -14.96
N MET A 214 27.98 -6.02 -15.16
CA MET A 214 26.74 -5.28 -14.94
C MET A 214 26.23 -4.84 -16.30
N ASP A 215 25.30 -5.60 -16.86
CA ASP A 215 24.75 -5.31 -18.17
C ASP A 215 23.65 -4.25 -18.07
N ASP A 216 23.53 -3.41 -19.11
CA ASP A 216 22.34 -2.59 -19.32
C ASP A 216 21.16 -3.53 -19.62
N VAL A 217 20.08 -3.40 -18.86
CA VAL A 217 18.87 -4.22 -18.96
C VAL A 217 17.61 -3.35 -19.00
N ILE A 218 16.54 -3.92 -19.53
CA ILE A 218 15.18 -3.36 -19.47
C ILE A 218 14.35 -4.22 -18.50
N ALA A 219 13.80 -3.56 -17.48
CA ALA A 219 12.89 -4.16 -16.51
C ALA A 219 11.44 -3.76 -16.84
N ILE A 220 10.50 -4.72 -16.84
CA ILE A 220 9.07 -4.52 -17.12
C ILE A 220 8.22 -5.21 -16.05
N TRP A 221 7.29 -4.49 -15.44
CA TRP A 221 6.44 -5.01 -14.34
C TRP A 221 5.07 -4.33 -14.31
N VAL A 222 4.14 -4.91 -13.54
CA VAL A 222 2.75 -4.46 -13.41
C VAL A 222 2.44 -4.06 -11.97
N VAL A 223 1.70 -2.97 -11.80
CA VAL A 223 1.32 -2.40 -10.50
C VAL A 223 -0.19 -2.12 -10.48
N THR A 224 -0.82 -2.14 -9.30
CA THR A 224 -2.21 -1.71 -9.11
C THR A 224 -2.33 -0.75 -7.91
N PRO A 225 -3.20 0.27 -7.96
CA PRO A 225 -3.52 1.10 -6.79
C PRO A 225 -4.42 0.38 -5.77
N MET A 226 -5.08 -0.72 -6.15
CA MET A 226 -5.99 -1.45 -5.26
C MET A 226 -5.24 -2.04 -4.05
N GLN A 227 -5.73 -1.79 -2.84
CA GLN A 227 -5.21 -2.42 -1.62
C GLN A 227 -5.93 -3.77 -1.37
N GLY A 228 -5.20 -4.76 -0.86
CA GLY A 228 -5.75 -6.10 -0.56
C GLY A 228 -6.11 -6.96 -1.78
N VAL A 229 -5.61 -6.64 -2.97
CA VAL A 229 -5.88 -7.38 -4.21
C VAL A 229 -4.60 -7.58 -4.99
N THR A 230 -4.37 -8.81 -5.46
CA THR A 230 -3.26 -9.15 -6.35
C THR A 230 -3.80 -9.79 -7.63
N VAL A 231 -3.60 -9.13 -8.76
CA VAL A 231 -3.98 -9.61 -10.08
C VAL A 231 -2.85 -10.49 -10.62
N SER A 232 -3.16 -11.69 -11.11
CA SER A 232 -2.20 -12.58 -11.77
C SER A 232 -2.26 -12.37 -13.29
N LEU A 233 -1.10 -12.19 -13.94
CA LEU A 233 -1.00 -11.90 -15.37
C LEU A 233 0.03 -12.80 -16.05
N ARG A 234 -0.13 -13.02 -17.35
CA ARG A 234 0.96 -13.39 -18.25
C ARG A 234 1.41 -12.15 -19.00
N CYS A 235 2.67 -11.77 -18.83
CA CYS A 235 3.33 -10.74 -19.64
C CYS A 235 4.11 -11.42 -20.77
N VAL A 236 3.96 -10.92 -21.99
CA VAL A 236 4.76 -11.30 -23.16
C VAL A 236 5.37 -10.04 -23.75
N VAL A 237 6.68 -10.03 -23.95
CA VAL A 237 7.42 -8.90 -24.55
C VAL A 237 8.09 -9.38 -25.82
N GLN A 238 7.82 -8.70 -26.95
CA GLN A 238 8.35 -9.04 -28.26
C GLN A 238 8.98 -7.80 -28.91
N PRO A 239 10.26 -7.81 -29.29
CA PRO A 239 10.84 -6.76 -30.13
C PRO A 239 10.14 -6.75 -31.49
N ALA A 240 9.72 -5.58 -31.97
CA ALA A 240 8.76 -5.43 -33.07
C ALA A 240 9.19 -6.01 -34.44
N ARG A 241 10.47 -6.37 -34.60
CA ARG A 241 11.03 -7.06 -35.79
C ARG A 241 11.73 -8.38 -35.43
N SER A 242 11.31 -9.06 -34.37
CA SER A 242 11.89 -10.33 -33.91
C SER A 242 10.85 -11.43 -33.75
N THR A 243 11.27 -12.67 -34.00
CA THR A 243 10.55 -13.89 -33.58
C THR A 243 10.88 -14.30 -32.14
N ARG A 244 11.93 -13.71 -31.52
CA ARG A 244 12.23 -13.89 -30.09
C ARG A 244 11.18 -13.17 -29.26
N TYR A 245 10.72 -13.79 -28.18
CA TYR A 245 9.81 -13.18 -27.21
C TYR A 245 10.16 -13.62 -25.78
N TYR A 246 9.86 -12.76 -24.81
CA TYR A 246 10.08 -12.98 -23.38
C TYR A 246 8.72 -13.13 -22.68
N SER A 247 8.35 -14.35 -22.30
CA SER A 247 7.05 -14.67 -21.70
C SER A 247 7.21 -15.07 -20.22
N LYS A 248 6.56 -14.35 -19.30
CA LYS A 248 6.62 -14.61 -17.86
C LYS A 248 5.26 -14.43 -17.18
N ARG A 249 4.98 -15.25 -16.15
CA ARG A 249 3.85 -15.01 -15.24
C ARG A 249 4.27 -13.99 -14.18
N LEU A 250 3.44 -12.98 -13.98
CA LEU A 250 3.64 -11.87 -13.05
C LEU A 250 2.42 -11.72 -12.13
N GLN A 251 2.59 -11.01 -11.03
CA GLN A 251 1.54 -10.53 -10.14
C GLN A 251 1.55 -9.00 -10.09
N SER A 252 0.41 -8.34 -9.99
CA SER A 252 0.36 -6.89 -9.84
C SER A 252 0.89 -6.49 -8.45
N ARG A 253 1.95 -5.70 -8.41
CA ARG A 253 2.44 -5.10 -7.15
C ARG A 253 1.43 -4.09 -6.61
N LEU A 254 1.38 -3.94 -5.30
CA LEU A 254 0.65 -2.83 -4.67
C LEU A 254 1.45 -1.52 -4.82
N LEU A 255 0.78 -0.38 -4.89
CA LEU A 255 1.47 0.92 -4.78
C LEU A 255 2.02 1.15 -3.36
N PRO A 256 3.22 1.76 -3.22
CA PRO A 256 3.81 2.03 -1.93
C PRO A 256 2.93 3.00 -1.12
N THR A 257 2.80 2.73 0.17
CA THR A 257 2.06 3.58 1.11
C THR A 257 2.71 4.95 1.25
N SER A 258 1.90 5.94 1.61
CA SER A 258 2.32 7.32 1.81
C SER A 258 3.49 7.42 2.80
N GLY A 259 4.53 8.17 2.43
CA GLY A 259 5.78 8.31 3.18
C GLY A 259 6.86 7.31 2.77
N VAL A 260 6.50 6.17 2.17
CA VAL A 260 7.48 5.26 1.55
C VAL A 260 7.84 5.80 0.17
N LYS A 261 9.11 6.15 -0.04
CA LYS A 261 9.65 6.46 -1.38
C LYS A 261 9.61 5.20 -2.23
N ALA A 262 9.21 5.34 -3.50
CA ALA A 262 9.27 4.23 -4.45
C ALA A 262 10.73 3.72 -4.57
N THR A 263 10.92 2.41 -4.42
CA THR A 263 12.23 1.77 -4.55
C THR A 263 12.81 2.02 -5.95
N PRO A 264 14.09 2.42 -6.08
CA PRO A 264 14.75 2.56 -7.37
C PRO A 264 14.66 1.26 -8.18
N CYS A 265 14.56 1.40 -9.50
CA CYS A 265 14.40 0.28 -10.43
C CYS A 265 15.49 -0.78 -10.27
N ARG A 266 16.77 -0.36 -10.28
CA ARG A 266 17.94 -1.20 -10.02
C ARG A 266 17.91 -1.98 -8.70
N ASP A 267 17.17 -1.51 -7.71
CA ASP A 267 17.27 -2.01 -6.34
C ASP A 267 16.21 -3.07 -6.03
N PHE A 268 15.01 -2.99 -6.62
CA PHE A 268 14.04 -4.09 -6.51
C PHE A 268 14.38 -5.29 -7.41
N ILE A 269 14.94 -5.09 -8.62
CA ILE A 269 15.19 -6.19 -9.57
C ILE A 269 16.20 -7.23 -9.05
N LYS A 270 17.06 -6.84 -8.09
CA LYS A 270 18.04 -7.71 -7.44
C LYS A 270 17.41 -8.83 -6.60
N THR A 271 16.19 -8.62 -6.09
CA THR A 271 15.53 -9.50 -5.12
C THR A 271 14.14 -9.94 -5.56
N ASP A 272 13.45 -9.16 -6.39
CA ASP A 272 12.09 -9.45 -6.83
C ASP A 272 12.08 -10.34 -8.09
N CYS A 273 11.48 -11.53 -7.98
CA CYS A 273 11.27 -12.41 -9.12
C CYS A 273 10.10 -11.95 -10.03
N ASN A 274 9.26 -11.01 -9.56
CA ASN A 274 8.05 -10.52 -10.21
C ASN A 274 8.34 -9.33 -11.16
N VAL A 275 9.19 -9.57 -12.15
CA VAL A 275 9.61 -8.62 -13.20
C VAL A 275 10.09 -9.38 -14.43
N VAL A 276 9.82 -8.89 -15.63
CA VAL A 276 10.51 -9.33 -16.86
C VAL A 276 11.78 -8.50 -17.01
N VAL A 277 12.94 -9.15 -17.11
CA VAL A 277 14.24 -8.51 -17.34
C VAL A 277 14.77 -9.00 -18.69
N ILE A 278 15.22 -8.06 -19.53
CA ILE A 278 15.73 -8.31 -20.89
C ILE A 278 17.10 -7.63 -20.98
N SER A 279 18.14 -8.31 -21.48
CA SER A 279 19.43 -7.66 -21.71
C SER A 279 19.36 -6.74 -22.93
N CYS A 280 19.93 -5.54 -22.85
CA CYS A 280 20.10 -4.70 -24.02
C CYS A 280 21.01 -5.35 -25.07
N GLN A 281 21.93 -6.25 -24.67
CA GLN A 281 22.75 -7.01 -25.61
C GLN A 281 21.92 -7.98 -26.47
N ASP A 282 20.90 -8.63 -25.89
CA ASP A 282 19.98 -9.51 -26.63
C ASP A 282 19.14 -8.76 -27.67
N LEU A 283 18.98 -7.44 -27.48
CA LEU A 283 18.28 -6.54 -28.39
C LEU A 283 19.21 -5.94 -29.45
N LEU A 284 20.46 -5.61 -29.09
CA LEU A 284 21.50 -5.14 -30.01
C LEU A 284 21.93 -6.20 -31.04
N GLN A 285 21.72 -7.49 -30.76
CA GLN A 285 21.91 -8.58 -31.74
C GLN A 285 20.81 -8.63 -32.83
N MET A 286 19.81 -7.75 -32.81
CA MET A 286 18.75 -7.69 -33.83
C MET A 286 19.16 -6.76 -34.99
N PRO A 287 18.78 -7.06 -36.26
CA PRO A 287 19.23 -6.29 -37.42
C PRO A 287 18.39 -5.02 -37.63
N GLN A 288 18.83 -3.89 -37.04
CA GLN A 288 18.88 -2.53 -37.63
C GLN A 288 19.13 -1.44 -36.57
N SER A 289 19.38 -0.22 -37.05
CA SER A 289 19.76 1.02 -36.35
C SER A 289 19.15 1.23 -34.96
N GLU A 290 19.99 1.72 -34.04
CA GLU A 290 19.72 1.93 -32.61
C GLU A 290 18.42 2.73 -32.34
N ASP A 291 18.10 3.70 -33.20
CA ASP A 291 16.90 4.55 -33.13
C ASP A 291 15.54 3.82 -33.21
N GLN A 292 15.51 2.56 -33.68
CA GLN A 292 14.26 1.85 -33.97
C GLN A 292 14.02 0.56 -33.16
N GLN A 293 14.72 0.37 -32.04
CA GLN A 293 14.39 -0.71 -31.10
C GLN A 293 13.05 -0.41 -30.38
N VAL A 294 11.98 -1.03 -30.87
CA VAL A 294 10.64 -1.00 -30.27
C VAL A 294 10.32 -2.34 -29.62
N LEU A 295 9.93 -2.33 -28.35
CA LEU A 295 9.33 -3.45 -27.64
C LEU A 295 7.81 -3.33 -27.66
N ASN A 296 7.14 -4.37 -28.13
CA ASN A 296 5.70 -4.57 -27.92
C ASN A 296 5.51 -5.37 -26.63
N VAL A 297 4.57 -4.95 -25.78
CA VAL A 297 4.24 -5.62 -24.52
C VAL A 297 2.76 -6.01 -24.54
N GLU A 298 2.49 -7.30 -24.36
CA GLU A 298 1.16 -7.86 -24.19
C GLU A 298 0.98 -8.34 -22.75
N LEU A 299 -0.16 -8.00 -22.14
CA LEU A 299 -0.59 -8.54 -20.85
C LEU A 299 -1.91 -9.29 -21.03
N HIS A 300 -1.97 -10.53 -20.55
CA HIS A 300 -3.20 -11.30 -20.44
C HIS A 300 -3.51 -11.48 -18.95
N VAL A 301 -4.69 -11.04 -18.50
CA VAL A 301 -5.13 -11.23 -17.10
C VAL A 301 -5.56 -12.69 -16.92
N MET A 302 -4.97 -13.39 -15.95
CA MET A 302 -5.27 -14.79 -15.64
C MET A 302 -6.26 -14.95 -14.48
N GLY A 303 -6.45 -13.91 -13.67
CA GLY A 303 -7.40 -13.88 -12.55
C GLY A 303 -6.97 -12.94 -11.43
N GLU A 304 -7.78 -12.87 -10.37
CA GLU A 304 -7.51 -12.05 -9.18
C GLU A 304 -7.46 -12.91 -7.92
N GLN A 305 -6.63 -12.50 -6.96
CA GLN A 305 -6.62 -12.99 -5.59
C GLN A 305 -6.91 -11.81 -4.64
N ARG A 306 -7.60 -12.10 -3.53
CA ARG A 306 -7.75 -11.18 -2.40
C ARG A 306 -6.77 -11.63 -1.31
N ASN A 307 -6.15 -10.66 -0.64
CA ASN A 307 -5.16 -10.87 0.42
C ASN A 307 -5.79 -10.55 1.78
#